data_AF-A0A0L7KWX2-F1
#
_entry.id   AF-A0A0L7KWX2-F1
#
_cell.length_a   1.000
_cell.length_b   1.000
_cell.length_c   1.000
_cell.angle_alpha   90.00
_cell.angle_beta   90.00
_cell.angle_gamma   90.00
#
_symmetry.space_group_name_H-M   'P 1'
#
loop_
_entity.id
_entity.type
_entity.pdbx_description
1 polymer ?
#
loop_
_entity_poly.entity_id
_entity_poly.type
_entity_poly.pdbx_seq_one_letter_code
_entity_poly.pdbx_strand_id
1 'polypeptide(L)'
;MPNKKCVKCKKNITKKGPGIECSRCDKVVHADPACSKLSNKQLNTIRNSPGIEWSCEECLQNLSRRSSFVIPDDDGDDEESDSGTVVNAQNMDTRKLVQDISRELKKTFRAELGNLESSLEFLSDQITTMEQSLKKQDTPIREPSAMT
;
A
#
# COMPACT_ATOMS: atom_id res chain seq x y z
N MET A 1 28.95 22.26 -20.94
CA MET A 1 28.16 21.36 -20.08
C MET A 1 28.78 21.36 -18.69
N PRO A 2 27.99 21.50 -17.60
CA PRO A 2 28.54 21.42 -16.26
C PRO A 2 29.19 20.05 -16.05
N ASN A 3 30.42 20.04 -15.54
CA ASN A 3 31.14 18.80 -15.24
C ASN A 3 30.41 18.06 -14.11
N LYS A 4 29.74 16.95 -14.44
CA LYS A 4 29.11 16.07 -13.44
C LYS A 4 30.19 15.54 -12.48
N LYS A 5 29.88 15.50 -11.18
CA LYS A 5 30.77 14.99 -10.13
C LYS A 5 30.25 13.65 -9.62
N CYS A 6 31.15 12.72 -9.35
CA CYS A 6 30.81 11.46 -8.72
C CYS A 6 30.32 11.72 -7.29
N VAL A 7 29.12 11.27 -6.96
CA VAL A 7 28.55 11.49 -5.62
C VAL A 7 29.31 10.76 -4.52
N LYS A 8 30.03 9.69 -4.84
CA LYS A 8 30.74 8.85 -3.88
C LYS A 8 32.15 9.35 -3.56
N CYS A 9 32.98 9.58 -4.58
CA CYS A 9 34.36 10.04 -4.37
C CYS A 9 34.54 11.56 -4.50
N LYS A 10 33.47 12.29 -4.84
CA LYS A 10 33.43 13.76 -5.06
C LYS A 10 34.35 14.30 -6.18
N LYS A 11 35.02 13.42 -6.94
CA LYS A 11 35.85 13.78 -8.10
C LYS A 11 35.01 13.98 -9.36
N ASN A 12 35.56 14.71 -10.34
CA ASN A 12 34.90 14.96 -11.62
C ASN A 12 34.78 13.68 -12.46
N ILE A 13 33.66 13.54 -13.17
CA ILE A 13 33.49 12.55 -14.23
C ILE A 13 34.26 13.05 -15.46
N THR A 14 35.04 12.17 -16.10
CA THR A 14 35.85 12.53 -17.28
C THR A 14 35.74 11.46 -18.34
N LYS A 15 36.27 11.71 -19.55
CA LYS A 15 36.33 10.68 -20.61
C LYS A 15 37.13 9.44 -20.17
N LYS A 16 38.18 9.63 -19.35
CA LYS A 16 39.02 8.53 -18.82
C LYS A 16 38.38 7.81 -17.63
N GLY A 17 37.55 8.51 -16.86
CA GLY A 17 36.77 7.97 -15.75
C GLY A 17 35.28 8.22 -16.02
N PRO A 18 34.65 7.40 -16.88
CA PRO A 18 33.26 7.60 -17.27
C PRO A 18 32.34 7.46 -16.06
N GLY A 19 31.20 8.14 -16.12
CA GLY A 19 30.16 8.07 -15.11
C GLY A 19 29.06 7.10 -15.52
N ILE A 20 28.39 6.54 -14.53
CA ILE A 20 27.12 5.82 -14.68
C ILE A 20 26.07 6.55 -13.83
N GLU A 21 24.89 6.73 -14.41
CA GLU A 21 23.78 7.49 -13.84
C GLU A 21 22.68 6.55 -13.38
N CYS A 22 22.17 6.77 -12.17
CA CYS A 22 21.07 5.98 -11.64
C CYS A 22 19.76 6.40 -12.31
N SER A 23 19.02 5.46 -12.90
CA SER A 23 17.77 5.75 -13.61
C SER A 23 16.59 6.21 -12.75
N ARG A 24 16.79 6.34 -11.42
CA ARG A 24 15.73 6.68 -10.46
C ARG A 24 15.94 7.99 -9.71
N CYS A 25 17.20 8.37 -9.48
CA CYS A 25 17.53 9.54 -8.68
C CYS A 25 18.56 10.45 -9.36
N ASP A 26 18.93 10.13 -10.60
CA ASP A 26 19.86 10.87 -11.47
C ASP A 26 21.25 11.12 -10.85
N LYS A 27 21.55 10.45 -9.73
CA LYS A 27 22.87 10.49 -9.10
C LYS A 27 23.87 9.80 -10.01
N VAL A 28 25.01 10.44 -10.20
CA VAL A 28 26.11 9.92 -11.02
C VAL A 28 27.26 9.48 -10.14
N VAL A 29 27.76 8.27 -10.39
CA VAL A 29 29.00 7.73 -9.80
C VAL A 29 29.98 7.36 -10.91
N HIS A 30 31.26 7.19 -10.60
CA HIS A 30 32.17 6.61 -11.58
C HIS A 30 31.76 5.17 -11.92
N ALA A 31 31.86 4.83 -13.19
CA ALA A 31 31.68 3.48 -13.72
C ALA A 31 32.92 2.63 -13.42
N ASP A 32 33.21 2.44 -12.14
CA ASP A 32 34.28 1.59 -11.62
C ASP A 32 33.82 0.82 -10.37
N PRO A 33 34.47 -0.30 -10.02
CA PRO A 33 34.05 -1.12 -8.89
C PRO A 33 34.09 -0.39 -7.54
N ALA A 34 34.99 0.58 -7.36
CA ALA A 34 35.10 1.32 -6.11
C ALA A 34 33.89 2.25 -5.92
N CYS A 35 33.39 2.86 -6.99
CA CYS A 35 32.30 3.82 -6.94
C CYS A 35 30.93 3.16 -7.11
N SER A 36 30.73 2.35 -8.15
CA SER A 36 29.42 1.77 -8.48
C SER A 36 29.14 0.44 -7.77
N LYS A 37 30.15 -0.20 -7.16
CA LYS A 37 30.10 -1.58 -6.64
C LYS A 37 29.80 -2.63 -7.73
N LEU A 38 29.97 -2.29 -9.00
CA LEU A 38 29.81 -3.22 -10.11
C LEU A 38 31.17 -3.73 -10.59
N SER A 39 31.23 -5.01 -10.95
CA SER A 39 32.39 -5.57 -11.64
C SER A 39 32.55 -4.98 -13.04
N ASN A 40 33.77 -5.02 -13.58
CA ASN A 40 34.05 -4.56 -14.94
C ASN A 40 33.21 -5.31 -16.00
N LYS A 41 32.90 -6.60 -15.76
CA LYS A 41 32.02 -7.39 -16.64
C LYS A 41 30.61 -6.79 -16.68
N GLN A 42 30.01 -6.53 -15.52
CA GLN A 42 28.67 -5.92 -15.42
C GLN A 42 28.62 -4.52 -16.04
N LEU A 43 29.67 -3.72 -15.83
CA LEU A 43 29.77 -2.38 -16.42
C LEU A 43 29.82 -2.44 -17.95
N ASN A 44 30.55 -3.42 -18.52
CA ASN A 44 30.57 -3.64 -19.97
C ASN A 44 29.20 -4.11 -20.49
N THR A 45 28.52 -5.00 -19.76
CA THR A 45 27.16 -5.43 -20.12
C THR A 45 26.20 -4.25 -20.17
N ILE A 46 26.17 -3.41 -19.13
CA ILE A 46 25.28 -2.23 -19.09
C ILE A 46 25.61 -1.25 -20.22
N ARG A 47 26.90 -1.06 -20.54
CA ARG A 47 27.32 -0.15 -21.61
C ARG A 47 26.91 -0.63 -23.01
N ASN A 48 26.99 -1.94 -23.25
CA ASN A 48 26.86 -2.51 -24.59
C ASN A 48 25.48 -3.11 -24.88
N SER A 49 24.67 -3.34 -23.85
CA SER A 49 23.33 -3.89 -23.98
C SER A 49 22.27 -2.79 -23.87
N PRO A 50 21.67 -2.33 -24.99
CA PRO A 50 20.58 -1.38 -24.92
C PRO A 50 19.40 -1.97 -24.14
N GLY A 51 18.76 -1.15 -23.30
CA GLY A 51 17.63 -1.57 -22.46
C GLY A 51 18.02 -2.03 -21.04
N ILE A 52 19.31 -2.10 -20.71
CA ILE A 52 19.75 -2.35 -19.33
C ILE A 52 20.04 -1.01 -18.64
N GLU A 53 19.29 -0.72 -17.59
CA GLU A 53 19.49 0.45 -16.76
C GLU A 53 20.12 0.10 -15.41
N TRP A 54 20.89 1.03 -14.84
CA TRP A 54 21.48 0.87 -13.51
C TRP A 54 20.72 1.69 -12.47
N SER A 55 20.52 1.10 -11.31
CA SER A 55 19.98 1.76 -10.12
C SER A 55 20.99 1.68 -8.97
N CYS A 56 21.15 2.77 -8.23
CA CYS A 56 22.05 2.80 -7.07
C CYS A 56 21.47 1.99 -5.90
N GLU A 57 22.35 1.57 -4.99
CA GLU A 57 22.00 0.77 -3.82
C GLU A 57 20.91 1.41 -2.95
N GLU A 58 20.95 2.74 -2.76
CA GLU A 58 19.92 3.47 -2.00
C GLU A 58 18.53 3.31 -2.64
N CYS A 59 18.45 3.41 -3.97
CA CYS A 59 17.19 3.23 -4.70
C CYS A 59 16.73 1.77 -4.69
N LEU A 60 17.65 0.80 -4.72
CA LEU A 60 17.34 -0.62 -4.63
C LEU A 60 16.86 -1.02 -3.22
N GLN A 61 17.40 -0.41 -2.16
CA GLN A 61 16.94 -0.65 -0.79
C GLN A 61 15.55 -0.04 -0.55
N ASN A 62 15.26 1.12 -1.14
CA ASN A 62 13.95 1.76 -1.04
C ASN A 62 12.88 1.06 -1.89
N LEU A 63 13.28 0.28 -2.90
CA LEU A 63 12.41 -0.61 -3.66
C LEU A 63 11.91 -1.79 -2.84
N SER A 64 12.77 -2.37 -2.00
CA SER A 64 12.45 -3.56 -1.22
C SER A 64 11.29 -3.35 -0.23
N ARG A 65 10.90 -2.11 0.06
CA ARG A 65 9.76 -1.78 0.93
C ARG A 65 8.42 -1.62 0.22
N ARG A 66 8.38 -1.69 -1.11
CA ARG A 66 7.11 -1.72 -1.86
C ARG A 66 6.79 -3.16 -2.25
N SER A 67 6.04 -3.85 -1.40
CA SER A 67 5.42 -5.14 -1.75
C SER A 67 4.37 -4.91 -2.84
N SER A 68 4.71 -5.17 -4.09
CA SER A 68 3.79 -5.15 -5.23
C SER A 68 3.26 -6.56 -5.54
N PHE A 69 3.11 -7.41 -4.54
CA PHE A 69 2.70 -8.80 -4.75
C PHE A 69 1.22 -8.87 -5.16
N VAL A 70 0.99 -9.48 -6.31
CA VAL A 70 -0.24 -10.19 -6.64
C VAL A 70 0.11 -11.67 -6.47
N ILE A 71 -0.69 -12.39 -5.67
CA ILE A 71 -0.55 -13.84 -5.43
C ILE A 71 -1.63 -14.51 -6.29
N PRO A 72 -1.29 -15.16 -7.42
CA PRO A 72 -2.19 -16.09 -8.10
C PRO A 72 -2.37 -17.35 -7.25
N ASP A 73 -3.57 -17.95 -7.29
CA ASP A 73 -3.93 -19.10 -6.46
C ASP A 73 -2.96 -20.28 -6.61
N ASP A 74 -2.60 -20.82 -5.45
CA ASP A 74 -1.74 -21.96 -5.20
C ASP A 74 -2.39 -23.25 -5.71
N ASP A 75 -1.79 -23.86 -6.74
CA ASP A 75 -2.08 -25.22 -7.15
C ASP A 75 -0.77 -25.97 -7.44
N GLY A 76 -0.23 -26.61 -6.41
CA GLY A 76 0.43 -27.92 -6.57
C GLY A 76 1.95 -27.97 -6.40
N ASP A 77 2.35 -28.43 -5.22
CA ASP A 77 3.46 -29.33 -4.88
C ASP A 77 4.92 -29.04 -5.34
N ASP A 78 5.79 -29.24 -4.35
CA ASP A 78 7.16 -29.76 -4.41
C ASP A 78 8.39 -28.84 -4.55
N GLU A 79 9.14 -28.85 -3.44
CA GLU A 79 10.60 -29.05 -3.31
C GLU A 79 11.58 -27.85 -3.29
N GLU A 80 12.37 -27.89 -2.21
CA GLU A 80 13.64 -27.25 -1.83
C GLU A 80 14.26 -26.10 -2.65
N SER A 81 14.68 -25.04 -1.93
CA SER A 81 16.07 -24.54 -2.04
C SER A 81 16.49 -23.63 -0.89
N ASP A 82 17.53 -24.11 -0.19
CA ASP A 82 18.46 -23.35 0.65
C ASP A 82 19.22 -22.30 -0.17
N SER A 83 19.14 -21.02 0.22
CA SER A 83 20.31 -20.15 0.31
C SER A 83 19.99 -18.74 0.77
N GLY A 84 20.71 -18.30 1.80
CA GLY A 84 20.99 -16.89 2.02
C GLY A 84 20.34 -16.31 3.26
N THR A 85 21.12 -16.23 4.32
CA THR A 85 20.82 -15.50 5.56
C THR A 85 20.56 -14.02 5.26
N VAL A 86 19.29 -13.60 5.23
CA VAL A 86 18.89 -12.19 5.10
C VAL A 86 18.17 -11.76 6.38
N VAL A 87 18.89 -10.95 7.17
CA VAL A 87 18.44 -9.96 8.16
C VAL A 87 17.24 -10.31 9.03
N ASN A 88 17.53 -10.57 10.32
CA ASN A 88 16.73 -10.26 11.51
C ASN A 88 15.26 -9.89 11.21
N ALA A 89 14.51 -10.87 10.70
CA ALA A 89 13.08 -10.77 10.60
C ALA A 89 12.62 -10.82 12.06
N GLN A 90 12.05 -9.71 12.54
CA GLN A 90 11.11 -9.85 13.64
C GLN A 90 10.13 -10.92 13.17
N ASN A 91 10.18 -12.07 13.82
CA ASN A 91 9.33 -13.22 13.54
C ASN A 91 7.90 -12.79 13.89
N MET A 92 7.31 -11.96 13.04
CA MET A 92 5.90 -11.63 13.08
C MET A 92 5.21 -12.91 12.71
N ASP A 93 4.61 -13.54 13.71
CA ASP A 93 3.72 -14.67 13.50
C ASP A 93 2.57 -14.18 12.61
N THR A 94 2.70 -14.44 11.31
CA THR A 94 1.74 -14.06 10.28
C THR A 94 0.37 -14.66 10.56
N ARG A 95 0.33 -15.85 11.18
CA ARG A 95 -0.91 -16.50 11.60
C ARG A 95 -1.58 -15.70 12.72
N LYS A 96 -0.81 -15.24 13.70
CA LYS A 96 -1.32 -14.34 14.75
C LYS A 96 -1.83 -13.02 14.17
N LEU A 97 -1.09 -12.42 13.24
CA LEU A 97 -1.51 -11.18 12.57
C LEU A 97 -2.84 -11.35 11.84
N VAL A 98 -2.99 -12.43 11.06
CA VAL A 98 -4.25 -12.73 10.34
C VAL A 98 -5.41 -12.98 11.31
N GLN A 99 -5.16 -13.67 12.43
CA GLN A 99 -6.16 -13.87 13.48
C GLN A 99 -6.58 -12.55 14.14
N ASP A 100 -5.64 -11.65 14.41
CA ASP A 100 -5.90 -10.36 15.03
C ASP A 100 -6.69 -9.45 14.08
N ILE A 101 -6.34 -9.42 12.78
CA ILE A 101 -7.11 -8.73 11.74
C ILE A 101 -8.53 -9.30 11.66
N SER A 102 -8.66 -10.62 11.60
CA SER A 102 -9.96 -11.29 11.51
C SER A 102 -10.85 -10.99 12.72
N ARG A 103 -10.25 -10.86 13.90
CA ARG A 103 -10.94 -10.50 15.14
C ARG A 103 -11.43 -9.05 15.09
N GLU A 104 -10.59 -8.12 14.68
CA GLU A 104 -10.96 -6.70 14.65
C GLU A 104 -12.01 -6.43 13.57
N LEU A 105 -11.93 -7.10 12.42
CA LEU A 105 -12.97 -7.06 11.39
C LEU A 105 -14.31 -7.55 11.95
N LYS A 106 -14.36 -8.73 12.59
CA LYS A 106 -15.60 -9.26 13.19
C LYS A 106 -16.19 -8.33 14.24
N LYS A 107 -15.33 -7.69 15.05
CA LYS A 107 -15.76 -6.71 16.06
C LYS A 107 -16.35 -5.47 15.40
N THR A 108 -15.71 -4.96 14.37
CA THR A 108 -16.19 -3.80 13.59
C THR A 108 -17.53 -4.11 12.95
N PHE A 109 -17.68 -5.25 12.27
CA PHE A 109 -18.96 -5.66 11.68
C PHE A 109 -20.09 -5.76 12.71
N ARG A 110 -19.82 -6.34 13.89
CA ARG A 110 -20.84 -6.40 14.95
C ARG A 110 -21.26 -5.02 15.46
N ALA A 111 -20.30 -4.09 15.59
CA ALA A 111 -20.61 -2.72 16.00
C ALA A 111 -21.45 -1.99 14.94
N GLU A 112 -21.07 -2.09 13.66
CA GLU A 112 -21.82 -1.47 12.56
C GLU A 112 -23.23 -2.06 12.41
N LEU A 113 -23.39 -3.37 12.56
CA LEU A 113 -24.72 -4.01 12.56
C LEU A 113 -25.58 -3.52 13.73
N GLY A 114 -25.01 -3.45 14.94
CA GLY A 114 -25.74 -2.92 16.10
C GLY A 114 -26.16 -1.46 15.92
N ASN A 115 -25.29 -0.62 15.37
CA ASN A 115 -25.61 0.77 15.06
C ASN A 115 -26.73 0.89 14.02
N LEU A 116 -26.71 0.03 13.01
CA LEU A 116 -27.76 -0.03 11.99
C LEU A 116 -29.10 -0.48 12.60
N GLU A 117 -29.11 -1.52 13.42
CA GLU A 117 -30.30 -1.99 14.13
C GLU A 117 -30.92 -0.88 14.99
N SER A 118 -30.10 -0.17 15.78
CA SER A 118 -30.58 0.97 16.58
C SER A 118 -31.14 2.11 15.72
N SER A 119 -30.52 2.38 14.56
CA SER A 119 -31.02 3.40 13.62
C SER A 119 -32.36 3.00 13.01
N LEU A 120 -32.54 1.71 12.69
CA LEU A 120 -33.79 1.17 12.16
C LEU A 120 -34.90 1.19 13.21
N GLU A 121 -34.59 0.85 14.45
CA GLU A 121 -35.55 0.92 15.58
C GLU A 121 -36.03 2.36 15.78
N PHE A 122 -35.11 3.32 15.81
CA PHE A 122 -35.47 4.74 15.90
C PHE A 122 -36.36 5.20 14.74
N LEU A 123 -36.03 4.82 13.50
CA LEU A 123 -36.86 5.17 12.34
C LEU A 123 -38.25 4.51 12.41
N SER A 124 -38.33 3.28 12.89
CA SER A 124 -39.60 2.57 13.11
C SER A 124 -40.49 3.30 14.12
N ASP A 125 -39.91 3.77 15.23
CA ASP A 125 -40.61 4.56 16.24
C ASP A 125 -41.12 5.90 15.68
N GLN A 126 -40.28 6.57 14.87
CA GLN A 126 -40.65 7.83 14.22
C GLN A 126 -41.80 7.63 13.22
N ILE A 127 -41.76 6.57 12.41
CA ILE A 127 -42.84 6.21 11.48
C ILE A 127 -44.13 5.96 12.26
N THR A 128 -44.07 5.16 13.33
CA THR A 128 -45.23 4.87 14.19
C THR A 128 -45.83 6.15 14.78
N THR A 129 -44.97 7.08 15.22
CA THR A 129 -45.39 8.37 15.76
C THR A 129 -46.07 9.24 14.70
N MET A 130 -45.53 9.25 13.47
CA MET A 130 -46.15 9.94 12.34
C MET A 130 -47.52 9.34 11.99
N GLU A 131 -47.62 8.01 11.90
CA GLU A 131 -48.88 7.32 11.61
C GLU A 131 -49.96 7.64 12.66
N GLN A 132 -49.60 7.65 13.94
CA GLN A 132 -50.52 8.05 15.00
C GLN A 132 -50.95 9.52 14.88
N SER A 133 -50.04 10.40 14.50
CA SER A 133 -50.34 11.83 14.31
C SER A 133 -51.28 12.05 13.13
N LEU A 134 -51.07 11.35 12.02
CA LEU A 134 -51.97 11.38 10.86
C LEU A 134 -53.36 10.86 11.22
N LYS A 135 -53.46 9.74 11.94
CA LYS A 135 -54.76 9.20 12.41
C LYS A 135 -55.52 10.20 13.31
N LYS A 136 -54.82 11.00 14.12
CA LYS A 136 -55.44 12.05 14.94
C LYS A 136 -55.90 13.25 14.14
N GLN A 137 -55.26 13.54 13.00
CA GLN A 137 -55.71 14.62 12.10
C GLN A 137 -56.91 14.20 11.24
N ASP A 138 -57.02 12.89 10.96
CA ASP A 138 -58.09 12.32 10.12
C ASP A 138 -59.40 12.06 10.91
N THR A 139 -59.41 12.25 12.23
CA THR A 139 -60.67 12.31 12.97
C THR A 139 -61.42 13.58 12.59
N PRO A 140 -62.64 13.48 12.04
CA PRO A 140 -63.37 14.65 11.56
C PRO A 140 -63.58 15.64 12.71
N ILE A 141 -63.32 16.91 12.45
CA ILE A 141 -63.77 18.02 13.28
C ILE A 141 -65.29 17.90 13.34
N ARG A 142 -65.81 17.25 14.38
CA ARG A 142 -67.23 17.17 14.67
C ARG A 142 -67.71 18.60 14.86
N GLU A 143 -68.41 19.12 13.86
CA GLU A 143 -69.05 20.44 13.91
C GLU A 143 -69.80 20.58 15.24
N PRO A 144 -69.63 21.69 15.98
CA PRO A 144 -70.42 21.94 17.16
C PRO A 144 -71.88 22.03 16.74
N SER A 145 -72.73 21.22 17.38
CA SER A 145 -74.17 21.19 17.23
C SER A 145 -74.75 22.58 17.02
N ALA A 146 -75.38 22.81 15.87
CA ALA A 146 -76.32 23.91 15.70
C ALA A 146 -77.54 23.64 16.60
N MET A 147 -77.50 24.15 17.83
CA MET A 147 -78.69 24.55 18.56
C MET A 147 -79.22 25.82 17.89
N THR A 148 -80.33 25.71 17.17
CA THR A 148 -81.50 26.63 17.14
C THR A 148 -82.46 26.17 16.06
#